data_AF-A0A1B7LWV9-F1
#
_entry.id   AF-A0A1B7LWV9-F1
#
_cell.length_a   1.000
_cell.length_b   1.000
_cell.length_c   1.000
_cell.angle_alpha   90.00
_cell.angle_beta   90.00
_cell.angle_gamma   90.00
#
_symmetry.space_group_name_H-M   'P 1'
#
loop_
_entity.id
_entity.type
_entity.pdbx_description
1 polymer ?
#
loop_
_entity_poly.entity_id
_entity_poly.type
_entity_poly.pdbx_seq_one_letter_code
_entity_poly.pdbx_strand_id
1 'polypeptide(L)'
;MTQRRFTSVLAAAGIVAVLGVTSVVPAFGQDRIDRLERQLEDSKKERDQLGNSLEDLNDKKAGLDSDRGDLNASLEGLDEDIANKVTELQELQEQLPAAQQAVEEAESRVAAAQQEVNSLNNRIADAEARLADIQQEIAESEAALDLAQDEVGQIAAEAYKSGGVNNLSFLLGVSDSSLPEAMGMAQQALRIQENQIAEVSQQNAEDMNAQARLEAVESEIRELKAQAEEALAAEQAARDEANAAKEELDGMIDTNERLTAELEAERPRIEAAIEKNREAASSVNEEILAQQEKVNAQSSEVSQIQKEYDEAVAEAEAKRKAAQEAERKAREAERQAAQRNATQQQKKSAEKARSSANSANKSYEAAEKKVTQQANRGSAWGLIAPINTYVTSGFGWRPTPAGTYDYGGRGGYVHTGIDYGGGCGIPIKAARSGTVINADWAVSTSGRRVVIDHGRVNGDLLATKYHHMTRYIVSPGQKVSQGQVIGYTGTTGNSTGCHLHFETLRNGTAVNPAGLL
;
A
#
# COMPACT_ATOMS: atom_id res chain seq x y z
N MET A 1 -21.70 -1.69 -2.06
CA MET A 1 -22.01 -1.36 -0.65
C MET A 1 -20.66 -1.10 -0.01
N THR A 2 -20.25 0.11 0.38
CA THR A 2 -20.91 0.99 1.36
C THR A 2 -20.40 2.43 1.14
N GLN A 3 -21.32 3.39 1.03
CA GLN A 3 -21.06 4.82 1.01
C GLN A 3 -20.77 5.35 2.42
N ARG A 4 -19.92 6.39 2.55
CA ARG A 4 -20.20 7.68 3.23
C ARG A 4 -18.96 8.59 3.13
N ARG A 5 -18.88 9.69 2.34
CA ARG A 5 -19.56 11.01 2.32
C ARG A 5 -19.11 12.01 3.41
N PHE A 6 -18.62 13.18 2.92
CA PHE A 6 -18.53 14.52 3.54
C PHE A 6 -17.46 14.67 4.65
N THR A 7 -16.62 15.69 4.78
CA THR A 7 -16.62 17.16 4.54
C THR A 7 -15.14 17.61 4.53
N SER A 8 -14.63 18.60 3.79
CA SER A 8 -14.84 20.04 4.05
C SER A 8 -14.11 20.85 2.98
N VAL A 9 -14.87 21.59 2.20
CA VAL A 9 -14.40 22.67 1.33
C VAL A 9 -14.08 23.87 2.23
N LEU A 10 -12.84 24.34 2.23
CA LEU A 10 -12.48 25.67 2.73
C LEU A 10 -12.17 26.54 1.52
N ALA A 11 -13.24 27.09 0.96
CA ALA A 11 -13.20 28.20 0.03
C ALA A 11 -12.73 29.44 0.80
N ALA A 12 -11.52 29.91 0.51
CA ALA A 12 -11.04 31.22 0.94
C ALA A 12 -11.59 32.29 -0.01
N ALA A 13 -12.87 32.64 0.18
CA ALA A 13 -13.49 33.81 -0.44
C ALA A 13 -13.77 34.85 0.64
N GLY A 14 -13.16 36.02 0.52
CA GLY A 14 -13.50 37.20 1.31
C GLY A 14 -12.31 38.16 1.45
N ILE A 15 -12.39 39.47 1.25
CA ILE A 15 -13.49 40.42 1.02
C ILE A 15 -12.80 41.61 0.31
N VAL A 16 -13.23 41.96 -0.91
CA VAL A 16 -12.96 43.30 -1.47
C VAL A 16 -14.20 44.15 -1.16
N ALA A 17 -14.14 44.89 -0.06
CA ALA A 17 -15.15 45.88 0.28
C ALA A 17 -14.87 47.18 -0.50
N VAL A 18 -15.67 47.40 -1.55
CA VAL A 18 -15.76 48.66 -2.28
C VAL A 18 -16.61 49.63 -1.46
N LEU A 19 -16.02 50.75 -1.02
CA LEU A 19 -16.74 51.95 -0.61
C LEU A 19 -16.14 53.18 -1.31
N GLY A 20 -16.79 53.61 -2.39
CA GLY A 20 -17.28 54.98 -2.52
C GLY A 20 -16.27 56.13 -2.66
N VAL A 21 -15.32 56.03 -3.58
CA VAL A 21 -14.89 57.16 -4.42
C VAL A 21 -14.73 56.57 -5.82
N THR A 22 -15.46 57.10 -6.81
CA THR A 22 -15.26 56.73 -8.22
C THR A 22 -13.91 57.27 -8.71
N SER A 23 -12.82 56.67 -8.28
CA SER A 23 -11.60 56.59 -9.09
C SER A 23 -11.72 55.30 -9.88
N VAL A 24 -11.95 55.44 -11.19
CA VAL A 24 -11.76 54.34 -12.13
C VAL A 24 -10.27 54.02 -12.10
N VAL A 25 -9.84 53.17 -11.17
CA VAL A 25 -8.55 52.50 -11.27
C VAL A 25 -8.70 51.58 -12.46
N PRO A 26 -7.94 51.75 -13.55
CA PRO A 26 -8.11 50.88 -14.70
C PRO A 26 -7.77 49.46 -14.26
N ALA A 27 -8.63 48.51 -14.62
CA ALA A 27 -8.42 47.07 -14.46
C ALA A 27 -7.25 46.65 -15.38
N PHE A 28 -6.04 47.05 -15.02
CA PHE A 28 -4.86 46.78 -15.83
C PHE A 28 -4.49 45.31 -15.71
N GLY A 29 -4.80 44.53 -16.76
CA GLY A 29 -4.29 43.17 -16.93
C GLY A 29 -5.01 42.07 -16.15
N GLN A 30 -6.16 42.34 -15.51
CA GLN A 30 -6.93 41.32 -14.78
C GLN A 30 -7.30 40.12 -15.67
N ASP A 31 -7.73 40.35 -16.92
CA ASP A 31 -8.06 39.27 -17.85
C ASP A 31 -6.87 38.33 -18.17
N ARG A 32 -5.63 38.83 -18.09
CA ARG A 32 -4.41 38.02 -18.28
C ARG A 32 -4.10 37.21 -17.02
N ILE A 33 -4.24 37.83 -15.85
CA ILE A 33 -4.04 37.17 -14.54
C ILE A 33 -5.07 36.05 -14.35
N ASP A 34 -6.36 36.33 -14.57
CA ASP A 34 -7.44 35.35 -14.41
C ASP A 34 -7.31 34.17 -15.38
N ARG A 35 -6.76 34.42 -16.59
CA ARG A 35 -6.47 33.36 -17.55
C ARG A 35 -5.32 32.48 -17.09
N LEU A 36 -4.22 33.09 -16.67
CA LEU A 36 -3.04 32.37 -16.16
C LEU A 36 -3.37 31.60 -14.88
N GLU A 37 -4.23 32.14 -14.01
CA GLU A 37 -4.70 31.45 -12.81
C GLU A 37 -5.48 30.17 -13.15
N ARG A 38 -6.42 30.24 -14.11
CA ARG A 38 -7.15 29.04 -14.58
C ARG A 38 -6.22 28.03 -15.23
N GLN A 39 -5.32 28.47 -16.09
CA GLN A 39 -4.33 27.59 -16.74
C GLN A 39 -3.44 26.91 -15.68
N LEU A 40 -3.00 27.65 -14.67
CA LEU A 40 -2.21 27.12 -13.58
C LEU A 40 -2.99 26.08 -12.74
N GLU A 41 -4.27 26.34 -12.47
CA GLU A 41 -5.14 25.41 -11.74
C GLU A 41 -5.40 24.12 -12.54
N ASP A 42 -5.72 24.24 -13.83
CA ASP A 42 -5.93 23.11 -14.73
C ASP A 42 -4.65 22.28 -14.88
N SER A 43 -3.49 22.92 -15.11
CA SER A 43 -2.21 22.23 -15.24
C SER A 43 -1.77 21.55 -13.93
N LYS A 44 -2.05 22.16 -12.76
CA LYS A 44 -1.81 21.53 -11.44
C LYS A 44 -2.68 20.29 -11.25
N LYS A 45 -3.96 20.38 -11.62
CA LYS A 45 -4.90 19.26 -11.53
C LYS A 45 -4.49 18.10 -12.44
N GLU A 46 -4.05 18.40 -13.66
CA GLU A 46 -3.51 17.39 -14.58
C GLU A 46 -2.23 16.74 -14.03
N ARG A 47 -1.30 17.52 -13.47
CA ARG A 47 -0.12 16.97 -12.78
C ARG A 47 -0.51 16.03 -11.64
N ASP A 48 -1.48 16.41 -10.83
CA ASP A 48 -1.93 15.59 -9.70
C ASP A 48 -2.61 14.29 -10.19
N GLN A 49 -3.37 14.33 -11.29
CA GLN A 49 -3.92 13.12 -11.92
C GLN A 49 -2.82 12.20 -12.46
N LEU A 50 -1.80 12.78 -13.12
CA LEU A 50 -0.65 12.01 -13.61
C LEU A 50 0.15 11.40 -12.45
N GLY A 51 0.26 12.12 -11.33
CA GLY A 51 0.89 11.66 -10.09
C GLY A 51 0.14 10.51 -9.43
N ASN A 52 -1.19 10.58 -9.31
CA ASN A 52 -2.01 9.47 -8.81
C ASN A 52 -1.89 8.24 -9.71
N SER A 53 -1.89 8.43 -11.05
CA SER A 53 -1.68 7.32 -11.98
C SER A 53 -0.28 6.69 -11.87
N LEU A 54 0.73 7.48 -11.50
CA LEU A 54 2.08 6.97 -11.24
C LEU A 54 2.14 6.19 -9.91
N GLU A 55 1.40 6.64 -8.89
CA GLU A 55 1.24 5.92 -7.62
C GLU A 55 0.57 4.55 -7.85
N ASP A 56 -0.54 4.51 -8.61
CA ASP A 56 -1.23 3.26 -8.98
C ASP A 56 -0.29 2.29 -9.73
N LEU A 57 0.56 2.79 -10.63
CA LEU A 57 1.55 1.97 -11.35
C LEU A 57 2.66 1.47 -10.43
N ASN A 58 3.11 2.28 -9.47
CA ASN A 58 4.09 1.85 -8.47
C ASN A 58 3.51 0.80 -7.51
N ASP A 59 2.23 0.93 -7.12
CA ASP A 59 1.53 -0.09 -6.34
C ASP A 59 1.39 -1.39 -7.13
N LYS A 60 1.05 -1.30 -8.43
CA LYS A 60 1.02 -2.45 -9.34
C LYS A 60 2.39 -3.13 -9.45
N LYS A 61 3.47 -2.35 -9.52
CA LYS A 61 4.84 -2.87 -9.51
C LYS A 61 5.18 -3.58 -8.19
N ALA A 62 4.82 -2.98 -7.05
CA ALA A 62 5.03 -3.60 -5.74
C ALA A 62 4.24 -4.92 -5.61
N GLY A 63 3.03 -4.98 -6.16
CA GLY A 63 2.25 -6.21 -6.29
C GLY A 63 2.97 -7.27 -7.13
N LEU A 64 3.48 -6.91 -8.30
CA LEU A 64 4.25 -7.83 -9.16
C LEU A 64 5.55 -8.31 -8.50
N ASP A 65 6.23 -7.45 -7.73
CA ASP A 65 7.43 -7.83 -6.97
C ASP A 65 7.07 -8.82 -5.84
N SER A 66 5.91 -8.66 -5.19
CA SER A 66 5.37 -9.64 -4.23
C SER A 66 5.04 -10.96 -4.91
N ASP A 67 4.30 -10.93 -6.03
CA ASP A 67 3.97 -12.11 -6.82
C ASP A 67 5.23 -12.85 -7.28
N ARG A 68 6.31 -12.12 -7.58
CA ARG A 68 7.62 -12.70 -7.93
C ARG A 68 8.28 -13.38 -6.73
N GLY A 69 8.14 -12.81 -5.53
CA GLY A 69 8.59 -13.43 -4.28
C GLY A 69 7.85 -14.73 -3.98
N ASP A 70 6.52 -14.72 -4.09
CA ASP A 70 5.66 -15.89 -3.90
C ASP A 70 5.92 -16.97 -4.97
N LEU A 71 6.14 -16.55 -6.22
CA LEU A 71 6.56 -17.44 -7.29
C LEU A 71 7.92 -18.08 -6.96
N ASN A 72 8.91 -17.30 -6.51
CA ASN A 72 10.22 -17.85 -6.15
C ASN A 72 10.16 -18.85 -4.99
N ALA A 73 9.34 -18.58 -3.96
CA ALA A 73 9.11 -19.53 -2.87
C ALA A 73 8.41 -20.82 -3.36
N SER A 74 7.46 -20.69 -4.28
CA SER A 74 6.81 -21.83 -4.91
C SER A 74 7.77 -22.64 -5.79
N LEU A 75 8.71 -21.97 -6.46
CA LEU A 75 9.77 -22.60 -7.24
C LEU A 75 10.76 -23.35 -6.34
N GLU A 76 11.15 -22.80 -5.19
CA GLU A 76 12.01 -23.51 -4.23
C GLU A 76 11.35 -24.81 -3.73
N GLY A 77 10.06 -24.78 -3.41
CA GLY A 77 9.34 -26.00 -3.02
C GLY A 77 9.16 -27.00 -4.17
N LEU A 78 8.99 -26.50 -5.39
CA LEU A 78 8.92 -27.32 -6.59
C LEU A 78 10.27 -27.93 -6.96
N ASP A 79 11.37 -27.20 -6.76
CA ASP A 79 12.73 -27.70 -6.95
C ASP A 79 13.03 -28.85 -5.97
N GLU A 80 12.54 -28.78 -4.73
CA GLU A 80 12.63 -29.88 -3.75
C GLU A 80 11.79 -31.09 -4.20
N ASP A 81 10.56 -30.87 -4.66
CA ASP A 81 9.69 -31.95 -5.17
C ASP A 81 10.27 -32.61 -6.43
N ILE A 82 10.78 -31.81 -7.37
CA ILE A 82 11.49 -32.28 -8.57
C ILE A 82 12.73 -33.08 -8.16
N ALA A 83 13.53 -32.60 -7.20
CA ALA A 83 14.70 -33.31 -6.73
C ALA A 83 14.32 -34.67 -6.11
N ASN A 84 13.24 -34.75 -5.35
CA ASN A 84 12.74 -36.00 -4.78
C ASN A 84 12.27 -36.96 -5.88
N LYS A 85 11.47 -36.49 -6.84
CA LYS A 85 11.00 -37.29 -7.99
C LYS A 85 12.14 -37.78 -8.87
N VAL A 86 13.17 -36.96 -9.11
CA VAL A 86 14.38 -37.35 -9.86
C VAL A 86 15.17 -38.41 -9.08
N THR A 87 15.27 -38.28 -7.76
CA THR A 87 15.91 -39.32 -6.92
C THR A 87 15.16 -40.64 -7.00
N GLU A 88 13.84 -40.62 -6.84
CA GLU A 88 12.99 -41.82 -6.95
C GLU A 88 13.09 -42.46 -8.34
N LEU A 89 13.11 -41.65 -9.39
CA LEU A 89 13.27 -42.10 -10.77
C LEU A 89 14.66 -42.71 -11.02
N GLN A 90 15.72 -42.14 -10.45
CA GLN A 90 17.06 -42.73 -10.51
C GLN A 90 17.13 -44.08 -9.80
N GLU A 91 16.62 -44.16 -8.57
CA GLU A 91 16.56 -45.43 -7.82
C GLU A 91 15.79 -46.50 -8.60
N LEU A 92 14.66 -46.13 -9.20
CA LEU A 92 13.83 -47.03 -9.98
C LEU A 92 14.50 -47.45 -11.31
N GLN A 93 15.23 -46.54 -11.96
CA GLN A 93 16.05 -46.86 -13.13
C GLN A 93 17.23 -47.79 -12.81
N GLU A 94 17.79 -47.69 -11.60
CA GLU A 94 18.82 -48.62 -11.12
C GLU A 94 18.26 -50.01 -10.80
N GLN A 95 17.02 -50.09 -10.31
CA GLN A 95 16.35 -51.35 -9.96
C GLN A 95 15.74 -52.09 -11.17
N LEU A 96 15.34 -51.36 -12.21
CA LEU A 96 14.71 -51.90 -13.42
C LEU A 96 15.48 -53.06 -14.07
N PRO A 97 16.81 -52.97 -14.30
CA PRO A 97 17.59 -54.07 -14.86
C PRO A 97 17.58 -55.32 -13.97
N ALA A 98 17.62 -55.13 -12.65
CA ALA A 98 17.57 -56.25 -11.70
C ALA A 98 16.18 -56.91 -11.68
N ALA A 99 15.11 -56.13 -11.76
CA ALA A 99 13.74 -56.64 -11.88
C ALA A 99 13.51 -57.41 -13.20
N GLN A 100 14.03 -56.89 -14.32
CA GLN A 100 14.01 -57.58 -15.61
C GLN A 100 14.74 -58.93 -15.55
N GLN A 101 15.91 -58.96 -14.93
CA GLN A 101 16.66 -60.19 -14.72
C GLN A 101 15.90 -61.18 -13.81
N ALA A 102 15.26 -60.69 -12.75
CA ALA A 102 14.47 -61.53 -11.84
C ALA A 102 13.30 -62.22 -12.57
N VAL A 103 12.62 -61.50 -13.48
CA VAL A 103 11.57 -62.08 -14.34
C VAL A 103 12.16 -63.17 -15.24
N GLU A 104 13.29 -62.91 -15.90
CA GLU A 104 13.95 -63.89 -16.77
C GLU A 104 14.38 -65.15 -16.00
N GLU A 105 14.91 -64.99 -14.79
CA GLU A 105 15.28 -66.09 -13.89
C GLU A 105 14.06 -66.88 -13.41
N ALA A 106 12.94 -66.22 -13.12
CA ALA A 106 11.68 -66.88 -12.75
C ALA A 106 11.08 -67.65 -13.93
N GLU A 107 11.07 -67.09 -15.14
CA GLU A 107 10.62 -67.79 -16.35
C GLU A 107 11.50 -69.01 -16.67
N SER A 108 12.81 -68.91 -16.46
CA SER A 108 13.74 -70.03 -16.61
C SER A 108 13.42 -71.18 -15.63
N ARG A 109 13.07 -70.85 -14.38
CA ARG A 109 12.63 -71.84 -13.38
C ARG A 109 11.32 -72.52 -13.77
N VAL A 110 10.36 -71.78 -14.33
CA VAL A 110 9.12 -72.36 -14.89
C VAL A 110 9.44 -73.34 -16.02
N ALA A 111 10.33 -72.97 -16.94
CA ALA A 111 10.72 -73.84 -18.05
C ALA A 111 11.41 -75.13 -17.56
N ALA A 112 12.27 -75.03 -16.54
CA ALA A 112 12.91 -76.19 -15.92
C ALA A 112 11.91 -77.14 -15.24
N ALA A 113 10.98 -76.59 -14.44
CA ALA A 113 9.93 -77.37 -13.78
C ALA A 113 9.01 -78.07 -14.80
N GLN A 114 8.65 -77.37 -15.88
CA GLN A 114 7.86 -77.96 -16.96
C GLN A 114 8.59 -79.14 -17.64
N GLN A 115 9.90 -79.05 -17.83
CA GLN A 115 10.70 -80.15 -18.37
C GLN A 115 10.72 -81.35 -17.42
N GLU A 116 10.81 -81.13 -16.11
CA GLU A 116 10.78 -82.18 -15.10
C GLU A 116 9.43 -82.90 -15.08
N VAL A 117 8.32 -82.16 -15.09
CA VAL A 117 6.96 -82.72 -15.22
C VAL A 117 6.84 -83.58 -16.48
N ASN A 118 7.32 -83.09 -17.63
CA ASN A 118 7.30 -83.85 -18.88
C ASN A 118 8.15 -85.12 -18.81
N SER A 119 9.33 -85.05 -18.18
CA SER A 119 10.21 -86.21 -17.97
C SER A 119 9.55 -87.29 -17.10
N LEU A 120 8.93 -86.89 -15.99
CA LEU A 120 8.20 -87.80 -15.10
C LEU A 120 7.00 -88.43 -15.79
N ASN A 121 6.23 -87.65 -16.54
CA ASN A 121 5.10 -88.18 -17.33
C ASN A 121 5.54 -89.23 -18.35
N ASN A 122 6.68 -89.02 -19.04
CA ASN A 122 7.24 -90.02 -19.95
C ASN A 122 7.66 -91.29 -19.21
N ARG A 123 8.31 -91.17 -18.04
CA ARG A 123 8.70 -92.32 -17.22
C ARG A 123 7.49 -93.12 -16.70
N ILE A 124 6.42 -92.43 -16.32
CA ILE A 124 5.16 -93.05 -15.92
C ILE A 124 4.58 -93.83 -17.11
N ALA A 125 4.51 -93.22 -18.30
CA ALA A 125 4.00 -93.89 -19.49
C ALA A 125 4.81 -95.14 -19.85
N ASP A 126 6.15 -95.08 -19.76
CA ASP A 126 7.02 -96.24 -19.98
C ASP A 126 6.79 -97.34 -18.92
N ALA A 127 6.60 -96.97 -17.65
CA ALA A 127 6.33 -97.93 -16.58
C ALA A 127 4.94 -98.57 -16.71
N GLU A 128 3.92 -97.80 -17.11
CA GLU A 128 2.57 -98.29 -17.40
C GLU A 128 2.56 -99.25 -18.60
N ALA A 129 3.38 -99.00 -19.63
CA ALA A 129 3.58 -99.94 -20.73
C ALA A 129 4.22 -101.25 -20.26
N ARG A 130 5.28 -101.20 -19.44
CA ARG A 130 5.89 -102.39 -18.84
C ARG A 130 4.92 -103.18 -17.97
N LEU A 131 4.07 -102.49 -17.21
CA LEU A 131 3.03 -103.12 -16.39
C LEU A 131 2.06 -103.92 -17.26
N ALA A 132 1.60 -103.33 -18.37
CA ALA A 132 0.70 -103.99 -19.31
C ALA A 132 1.35 -105.23 -19.94
N ASP A 133 2.63 -105.16 -20.33
CA ASP A 133 3.37 -106.30 -20.87
C ASP A 133 3.47 -107.45 -19.85
N ILE A 134 3.79 -107.16 -18.59
CA ILE A 134 3.88 -108.18 -17.52
C ILE A 134 2.50 -108.79 -17.23
N GLN A 135 1.44 -107.98 -17.21
CA GLN A 135 0.07 -108.49 -17.02
C GLN A 135 -0.34 -109.43 -18.15
N GLN A 136 0.06 -109.11 -19.39
CA GLN A 136 -0.16 -109.99 -20.53
C GLN A 136 0.65 -111.30 -20.40
N GLU A 137 1.93 -111.23 -20.02
CA GLU A 137 2.78 -112.41 -19.79
C GLU A 137 2.17 -113.36 -18.73
N ILE A 138 1.67 -112.81 -17.62
CA ILE A 138 0.99 -113.58 -16.57
C ILE A 138 -0.30 -114.21 -17.11
N ALA A 139 -1.13 -113.47 -17.84
CA ALA A 139 -2.38 -113.99 -18.38
C ALA A 139 -2.16 -115.12 -19.42
N GLU A 140 -1.12 -115.00 -20.24
CA GLU A 140 -0.72 -116.05 -21.20
C GLU A 140 -0.20 -117.30 -20.47
N SER A 141 0.58 -117.11 -19.40
CA SER A 141 1.10 -118.21 -18.57
C SER A 141 0.00 -118.95 -17.81
N GLU A 142 -0.93 -118.22 -17.18
CA GLU A 142 -2.10 -118.80 -16.49
C GLU A 142 -2.96 -119.63 -17.47
N ALA A 143 -3.19 -119.12 -18.68
CA ALA A 143 -3.92 -119.86 -19.71
C ALA A 143 -3.18 -121.14 -20.16
N ALA A 144 -1.84 -121.11 -20.22
CA ALA A 144 -1.03 -122.29 -20.53
C ALA A 144 -1.05 -123.33 -19.39
N LEU A 145 -1.01 -122.89 -18.13
CA LEU A 145 -1.14 -123.74 -16.96
C LEU A 145 -2.50 -124.43 -16.89
N ASP A 146 -3.59 -123.71 -17.16
CA ASP A 146 -4.94 -124.28 -17.22
C ASP A 146 -5.04 -125.39 -18.28
N LEU A 147 -4.48 -125.17 -19.48
CA LEU A 147 -4.42 -126.17 -20.53
C LEU A 147 -3.60 -127.41 -20.12
N ALA A 148 -2.43 -127.20 -19.48
CA ALA A 148 -1.58 -128.29 -19.01
C ALA A 148 -2.26 -129.10 -17.89
N GLN A 149 -2.98 -128.44 -16.96
CA GLN A 149 -3.77 -129.10 -15.93
C GLN A 149 -4.92 -129.92 -16.53
N ASP A 150 -5.60 -129.39 -17.54
CA ASP A 150 -6.65 -130.10 -18.27
C ASP A 150 -6.09 -131.35 -18.98
N GLU A 151 -4.91 -131.27 -19.59
CA GLU A 151 -4.26 -132.40 -20.27
C GLU A 151 -3.83 -133.49 -19.27
N VAL A 152 -3.22 -133.10 -18.14
CA VAL A 152 -2.90 -134.03 -17.04
C VAL A 152 -4.18 -134.64 -16.46
N GLY A 153 -5.25 -133.86 -16.33
CA GLY A 153 -6.58 -134.31 -15.89
C GLY A 153 -7.19 -135.34 -16.85
N GLN A 154 -7.04 -135.14 -18.16
CA GLN A 154 -7.47 -136.09 -19.19
C GLN A 154 -6.64 -137.38 -19.15
N ILE A 155 -5.31 -137.28 -19.02
CA ILE A 155 -4.42 -138.44 -18.87
C ILE A 155 -4.79 -139.24 -17.61
N ALA A 156 -5.02 -138.56 -16.48
CA ALA A 156 -5.44 -139.19 -15.23
C ALA A 156 -6.83 -139.84 -15.35
N ALA A 157 -7.79 -139.17 -16.00
CA ALA A 157 -9.12 -139.70 -16.25
C ALA A 157 -9.10 -140.92 -17.18
N GLU A 158 -8.25 -140.91 -18.22
CA GLU A 158 -8.09 -142.02 -19.15
C GLU A 158 -7.38 -143.21 -18.50
N ALA A 159 -6.32 -142.96 -17.71
CA ALA A 159 -5.65 -143.97 -16.90
C ALA A 159 -6.59 -144.60 -15.84
N TYR A 160 -7.53 -143.82 -15.30
CA TYR A 160 -8.56 -144.32 -14.40
C TYR A 160 -9.59 -145.19 -15.14
N LYS A 161 -10.07 -144.75 -16.32
CA LYS A 161 -10.97 -145.53 -17.18
C LYS A 161 -10.35 -146.83 -17.69
N SER A 162 -9.03 -146.86 -17.93
CA SER A 162 -8.29 -148.04 -18.36
C SER A 162 -7.99 -149.05 -17.24
N GLY A 163 -8.52 -148.86 -16.03
CA GLY A 163 -8.36 -149.80 -14.90
C GLY A 163 -7.47 -149.32 -13.75
N GLY A 164 -7.06 -148.05 -13.76
CA GLY A 164 -6.25 -147.42 -12.71
C GLY A 164 -4.75 -147.70 -12.85
N VAL A 165 -3.93 -146.79 -12.32
CA VAL A 165 -2.46 -146.86 -12.26
C VAL A 165 -1.89 -148.03 -11.43
N ASN A 166 -2.74 -148.95 -10.96
CA ASN A 166 -2.34 -150.18 -10.26
C ASN A 166 -2.14 -151.37 -11.23
N ASN A 167 -1.72 -151.10 -12.47
CA ASN A 167 -1.43 -152.18 -13.42
C ASN A 167 -0.06 -152.85 -13.22
N LEU A 168 0.58 -152.63 -12.06
CA LEU A 168 1.70 -153.46 -11.62
C LEU A 168 1.29 -154.94 -11.50
N SER A 169 0.00 -155.22 -11.27
CA SER A 169 -0.55 -156.58 -11.21
C SER A 169 -0.75 -157.24 -12.59
N PHE A 170 -0.88 -156.49 -13.68
CA PHE A 170 -0.88 -157.04 -15.05
C PHE A 170 0.55 -157.16 -15.57
N LEU A 171 1.44 -156.24 -15.20
CA LEU A 171 2.87 -156.25 -15.54
C LEU A 171 3.62 -157.42 -14.87
N LEU A 172 3.17 -157.87 -13.69
CA LEU A 172 3.65 -159.09 -13.01
C LEU A 172 2.99 -160.40 -13.51
N GLY A 173 2.04 -160.33 -14.45
CA GLY A 173 1.32 -161.48 -15.02
C GLY A 173 1.70 -161.81 -16.47
N VAL A 174 2.72 -161.17 -17.03
CA VAL A 174 3.15 -161.33 -18.43
C VAL A 174 4.32 -162.32 -18.54
N SER A 175 4.17 -163.33 -19.37
CA SER A 175 5.19 -164.35 -19.67
C SER A 175 6.47 -163.74 -20.30
N ASP A 176 7.64 -164.31 -19.96
CA ASP A 176 9.05 -163.91 -20.16
C ASP A 176 9.49 -163.13 -21.43
N SER A 177 8.69 -163.00 -22.49
CA SER A 177 9.11 -162.39 -23.77
C SER A 177 8.73 -160.92 -24.00
N SER A 178 7.92 -160.28 -23.15
CA SER A 178 7.47 -158.88 -23.35
C SER A 178 7.64 -157.95 -22.13
N LEU A 179 8.27 -158.45 -21.05
CA LEU A 179 8.62 -157.65 -19.87
C LEU A 179 9.55 -156.45 -20.19
N PRO A 180 10.58 -156.57 -21.06
CA PRO A 180 11.43 -155.42 -21.42
C PRO A 180 10.64 -154.31 -22.11
N GLU A 181 9.62 -154.66 -22.88
CA GLU A 181 8.78 -153.73 -23.64
C GLU A 181 7.80 -152.99 -22.73
N ALA A 182 7.19 -153.70 -21.78
CA ALA A 182 6.35 -153.09 -20.74
C ALA A 182 7.14 -152.18 -19.78
N MET A 183 8.36 -152.59 -19.38
CA MET A 183 9.27 -151.72 -18.61
C MET A 183 9.70 -150.49 -19.41
N GLY A 184 9.97 -150.64 -20.72
CA GLY A 184 10.28 -149.52 -21.61
C GLY A 184 9.14 -148.50 -21.71
N MET A 185 7.89 -148.97 -21.84
CA MET A 185 6.70 -148.10 -21.83
C MET A 185 6.48 -147.41 -20.48
N ALA A 186 6.68 -148.11 -19.36
CA ALA A 186 6.58 -147.51 -18.02
C ALA A 186 7.68 -146.46 -17.77
N GLN A 187 8.92 -146.72 -18.19
CA GLN A 187 10.00 -145.72 -18.15
C GLN A 187 9.77 -144.54 -19.11
N GLN A 188 9.07 -144.75 -20.22
CA GLN A 188 8.66 -143.68 -21.12
C GLN A 188 7.59 -142.80 -20.46
N ALA A 189 6.57 -143.40 -19.85
CA ALA A 189 5.48 -142.71 -19.15
C ALA A 189 5.99 -141.93 -17.93
N LEU A 190 6.88 -142.52 -17.12
CA LEU A 190 7.52 -141.83 -16.00
C LEU A 190 8.37 -140.65 -16.49
N ARG A 191 9.12 -140.78 -17.59
CA ARG A 191 9.87 -139.66 -18.19
C ARG A 191 8.96 -138.54 -18.69
N ILE A 192 7.82 -138.87 -19.30
CA ILE A 192 6.82 -137.87 -19.73
C ILE A 192 6.26 -137.14 -18.50
N GLN A 193 5.89 -137.87 -17.46
CA GLN A 193 5.39 -137.29 -16.21
C GLN A 193 6.45 -136.42 -15.52
N GLU A 194 7.69 -136.87 -15.46
CA GLU A 194 8.80 -136.15 -14.83
C GLU A 194 9.14 -134.86 -15.60
N ASN A 195 9.10 -134.90 -16.95
CA ASN A 195 9.23 -133.71 -17.79
C ASN A 195 8.07 -132.72 -17.59
N GLN A 196 6.83 -133.19 -17.52
CA GLN A 196 5.65 -132.35 -17.30
C GLN A 196 5.63 -131.70 -15.91
N ILE A 197 6.03 -132.45 -14.87
CA ILE A 197 6.19 -131.88 -13.52
C ILE A 197 7.32 -130.84 -13.49
N ALA A 198 8.43 -131.10 -14.19
CA ALA A 198 9.52 -130.14 -14.31
C ALA A 198 9.08 -128.86 -15.04
N GLU A 199 8.28 -129.00 -16.11
CA GLU A 199 7.71 -127.90 -16.89
C GLU A 199 6.73 -127.06 -16.06
N VAL A 200 5.79 -127.67 -15.35
CA VAL A 200 4.88 -126.96 -14.43
C VAL A 200 5.63 -126.32 -13.26
N SER A 201 6.67 -126.97 -12.72
CA SER A 201 7.50 -126.38 -11.67
C SER A 201 8.30 -125.18 -12.17
N GLN A 202 8.78 -125.22 -13.41
CA GLN A 202 9.47 -124.10 -14.05
C GLN A 202 8.50 -122.95 -14.30
N GLN A 203 7.32 -123.23 -14.86
CA GLN A 203 6.28 -122.24 -15.13
C GLN A 203 5.83 -121.52 -13.85
N ASN A 204 5.56 -122.27 -12.77
CA ASN A 204 5.25 -121.68 -11.46
C ASN A 204 6.36 -120.76 -10.94
N ALA A 205 7.64 -121.09 -11.19
CA ALA A 205 8.74 -120.23 -10.80
C ALA A 205 8.80 -118.95 -11.66
N GLU A 206 8.50 -119.05 -12.95
CA GLU A 206 8.39 -117.90 -13.87
C GLU A 206 7.23 -116.98 -13.47
N ASP A 207 6.07 -117.54 -13.10
CA ASP A 207 4.89 -116.79 -12.64
C ASP A 207 5.13 -116.07 -11.31
N MET A 208 5.73 -116.74 -10.33
CA MET A 208 6.10 -116.10 -9.07
C MET A 208 7.07 -114.93 -9.31
N ASN A 209 8.00 -115.07 -10.26
CA ASN A 209 8.89 -113.98 -10.65
C ASN A 209 8.15 -112.87 -11.41
N ALA A 210 7.18 -113.20 -12.26
CA ALA A 210 6.35 -112.22 -12.96
C ALA A 210 5.47 -111.42 -11.98
N GLN A 211 4.86 -112.07 -10.99
CA GLN A 211 4.10 -111.42 -9.92
C GLN A 211 4.98 -110.50 -9.06
N ALA A 212 6.19 -110.93 -8.70
CA ALA A 212 7.15 -110.07 -7.99
C ALA A 212 7.57 -108.84 -8.83
N ARG A 213 7.77 -109.02 -10.15
CA ARG A 213 8.03 -107.90 -11.08
C ARG A 213 6.82 -106.96 -11.18
N LEU A 214 5.60 -107.49 -11.23
CA LEU A 214 4.36 -106.72 -11.28
C LEU A 214 4.26 -105.80 -10.05
N GLU A 215 4.37 -106.35 -8.84
CA GLU A 215 4.31 -105.56 -7.60
C GLU A 215 5.39 -104.47 -7.54
N ALA A 216 6.60 -104.77 -8.04
CA ALA A 216 7.69 -103.81 -8.11
C ALA A 216 7.37 -102.66 -9.07
N VAL A 217 6.83 -102.95 -10.26
CA VAL A 217 6.43 -101.93 -11.24
C VAL A 217 5.23 -101.11 -10.75
N GLU A 218 4.24 -101.73 -10.09
CA GLU A 218 3.13 -100.99 -9.48
C GLU A 218 3.61 -100.04 -8.37
N SER A 219 4.60 -100.45 -7.58
CA SER A 219 5.24 -99.58 -6.61
C SER A 219 6.01 -98.44 -7.28
N GLU A 220 6.76 -98.72 -8.36
CA GLU A 220 7.47 -97.72 -9.16
C GLU A 220 6.49 -96.67 -9.72
N ILE A 221 5.37 -97.10 -10.31
CA ILE A 221 4.35 -96.19 -10.86
C ILE A 221 3.75 -95.30 -9.77
N ARG A 222 3.44 -95.86 -8.58
CA ARG A 222 2.92 -95.06 -7.46
C ARG A 222 3.93 -93.99 -7.03
N GLU A 223 5.20 -94.33 -6.94
CA GLU A 223 6.26 -93.39 -6.58
C GLU A 223 6.45 -92.31 -7.66
N LEU A 224 6.48 -92.70 -8.94
CA LEU A 224 6.59 -91.76 -10.05
C LEU A 224 5.37 -90.81 -10.12
N LYS A 225 4.16 -91.30 -9.85
CA LYS A 225 2.96 -90.47 -9.79
C LYS A 225 3.01 -89.47 -8.64
N ALA A 226 3.49 -89.87 -7.46
CA ALA A 226 3.71 -88.96 -6.34
C ALA A 226 4.76 -87.88 -6.68
N GLN A 227 5.86 -88.27 -7.33
CA GLN A 227 6.88 -87.32 -7.82
C GLN A 227 6.30 -86.37 -8.88
N ALA A 228 5.44 -86.84 -9.78
CA ALA A 228 4.81 -86.01 -10.80
C ALA A 228 3.82 -85.00 -10.21
N GLU A 229 3.05 -85.38 -9.19
CA GLU A 229 2.18 -84.46 -8.45
C GLU A 229 2.98 -83.37 -7.72
N GLU A 230 4.10 -83.74 -7.09
CA GLU A 230 5.01 -82.79 -6.44
C GLU A 230 5.66 -81.84 -7.47
N ALA A 231 6.14 -82.37 -8.60
CA ALA A 231 6.71 -81.57 -9.68
C ALA A 231 5.67 -80.61 -10.30
N LEU A 232 4.41 -81.03 -10.44
CA LEU A 232 3.32 -80.17 -10.93
C LEU A 232 3.02 -79.03 -9.94
N ALA A 233 3.03 -79.32 -8.63
CA ALA A 233 2.86 -78.30 -7.61
C ALA A 233 4.03 -77.30 -7.62
N ALA A 234 5.27 -77.78 -7.82
CA ALA A 234 6.45 -76.94 -7.96
C ALA A 234 6.40 -76.08 -9.24
N GLU A 235 5.91 -76.61 -10.36
CA GLU A 235 5.69 -75.87 -11.61
C GLU A 235 4.69 -74.74 -11.40
N GLN A 236 3.56 -75.02 -10.75
CA GLN A 236 2.54 -74.00 -10.46
C GLN A 236 3.10 -72.90 -9.55
N ALA A 237 3.84 -73.27 -8.50
CA ALA A 237 4.49 -72.29 -7.61
C ALA A 237 5.51 -71.41 -8.37
N ALA A 238 6.30 -72.00 -9.28
CA ALA A 238 7.22 -71.25 -10.12
C ALA A 238 6.50 -70.29 -11.07
N ARG A 239 5.34 -70.68 -11.62
CA ARG A 239 4.51 -69.80 -12.46
C ARG A 239 3.96 -68.63 -11.68
N ASP A 240 3.48 -68.87 -10.47
CA ASP A 240 2.95 -67.84 -9.60
C ASP A 240 4.06 -66.83 -9.21
N GLU A 241 5.28 -67.32 -8.92
CA GLU A 241 6.46 -66.47 -8.68
C GLU A 241 6.82 -65.62 -9.92
N ALA A 242 6.82 -66.22 -11.12
CA ALA A 242 7.10 -65.50 -12.35
C ALA A 242 6.05 -64.43 -12.68
N ASN A 243 4.77 -64.70 -12.41
CA ASN A 243 3.71 -63.71 -12.58
C ASN A 243 3.83 -62.57 -11.58
N ALA A 244 4.16 -62.85 -10.32
CA ALA A 244 4.39 -61.82 -9.31
C ALA A 244 5.58 -60.91 -9.68
N ALA A 245 6.68 -61.49 -10.17
CA ALA A 245 7.83 -60.71 -10.63
C ALA A 245 7.48 -59.82 -11.84
N LYS A 246 6.62 -60.29 -12.75
CA LYS A 246 6.12 -59.48 -13.88
C LYS A 246 5.25 -58.33 -13.41
N GLU A 247 4.32 -58.57 -12.49
CA GLU A 247 3.49 -57.49 -11.92
C GLU A 247 4.33 -56.42 -11.23
N GLU A 248 5.39 -56.82 -10.52
CA GLU A 248 6.34 -55.88 -9.91
C GLU A 248 7.08 -55.05 -10.97
N LEU A 249 7.58 -55.70 -12.04
CA LEU A 249 8.24 -55.01 -13.16
C LEU A 249 7.30 -54.04 -13.88
N ASP A 250 6.07 -54.46 -14.19
CA ASP A 250 5.07 -53.61 -14.84
C ASP A 250 4.73 -52.40 -13.95
N GLY A 251 4.58 -52.61 -12.63
CA GLY A 251 4.39 -51.53 -11.66
C GLY A 251 5.56 -50.55 -11.59
N MET A 252 6.80 -51.03 -11.72
CA MET A 252 7.98 -50.17 -11.84
C MET A 252 7.97 -49.35 -13.13
N ILE A 253 7.64 -49.98 -14.27
CA ILE A 253 7.58 -49.30 -15.57
C ILE A 253 6.50 -48.21 -15.54
N ASP A 254 5.30 -48.51 -15.05
CA ASP A 254 4.21 -47.54 -14.91
C ASP A 254 4.61 -46.35 -14.03
N THR A 255 5.31 -46.62 -12.93
CA THR A 255 5.83 -45.57 -12.04
C THR A 255 6.89 -44.72 -12.74
N ASN A 256 7.78 -45.33 -13.52
CA ASN A 256 8.79 -44.63 -14.32
C ASN A 256 8.15 -43.68 -15.34
N GLU A 257 7.18 -44.18 -16.11
CA GLU A 257 6.47 -43.41 -17.13
C GLU A 257 5.70 -42.24 -16.52
N ARG A 258 5.00 -42.49 -15.40
CA ARG A 258 4.28 -41.45 -14.66
C ARG A 258 5.22 -40.36 -14.14
N LEU A 259 6.31 -40.73 -13.46
CA LEU A 259 7.28 -39.76 -12.93
C LEU A 259 7.94 -38.95 -14.06
N THR A 260 8.29 -39.61 -15.16
CA THR A 260 8.84 -38.93 -16.34
C THR A 260 7.85 -37.91 -16.92
N ALA A 261 6.59 -38.28 -17.09
CA ALA A 261 5.55 -37.39 -17.61
C ALA A 261 5.26 -36.21 -16.67
N GLU A 262 5.28 -36.44 -15.35
CA GLU A 262 5.13 -35.38 -14.35
C GLU A 262 6.28 -34.37 -14.43
N LEU A 263 7.53 -34.84 -14.51
CA LEU A 263 8.72 -34.00 -14.65
C LEU A 263 8.71 -33.19 -15.96
N GLU A 264 8.31 -33.82 -17.07
CA GLU A 264 8.18 -33.12 -18.37
C GLU A 264 7.07 -32.07 -18.37
N ALA A 265 5.98 -32.29 -17.64
CA ALA A 265 4.86 -31.35 -17.55
C ALA A 265 5.16 -30.13 -16.65
N GLU A 266 6.00 -30.29 -15.64
CA GLU A 266 6.35 -29.21 -14.70
C GLU A 266 7.32 -28.19 -15.32
N ARG A 267 8.28 -28.63 -16.13
CA ARG A 267 9.29 -27.75 -16.76
C ARG A 267 8.71 -26.57 -17.57
N PRO A 268 7.80 -26.77 -18.55
CA PRO A 268 7.24 -25.66 -19.32
C PRO A 268 6.29 -24.79 -18.49
N ARG A 269 5.66 -25.32 -17.44
CA ARG A 269 4.78 -24.55 -16.56
C ARG A 269 5.56 -23.50 -15.76
N ILE A 270 6.73 -23.89 -15.24
CA ILE A 270 7.65 -22.98 -14.55
C ILE A 270 8.15 -21.90 -15.50
N GLU A 271 8.67 -22.29 -16.66
CA GLU A 271 9.19 -21.36 -17.67
C GLU A 271 8.13 -20.34 -18.11
N ALA A 272 6.90 -20.79 -18.36
CA ALA A 272 5.79 -19.92 -18.73
C ALA A 272 5.38 -18.96 -17.60
N ALA A 273 5.41 -19.41 -16.34
CA ALA A 273 5.07 -18.57 -15.19
C ALA A 273 6.11 -17.46 -14.96
N ILE A 274 7.40 -17.81 -15.07
CA ILE A 274 8.51 -16.85 -14.98
C ILE A 274 8.43 -15.83 -16.12
N GLU A 275 8.25 -16.28 -17.36
CA GLU A 275 8.20 -15.38 -18.51
C GLU A 275 7.01 -14.42 -18.42
N LYS A 276 5.83 -14.92 -18.05
CA LYS A 276 4.64 -14.08 -17.85
C LYS A 276 4.86 -12.99 -16.79
N ASN A 277 5.47 -13.33 -15.65
CA ASN A 277 5.78 -12.35 -14.61
C ASN A 277 6.82 -11.33 -15.10
N ARG A 278 7.84 -11.78 -15.84
CA ARG A 278 8.88 -10.93 -16.43
C ARG A 278 8.31 -9.95 -17.46
N GLU A 279 7.46 -10.41 -18.37
CA GLU A 279 6.77 -9.57 -19.36
C GLU A 279 5.89 -8.52 -18.67
N ALA A 280 5.11 -8.92 -17.67
CA ALA A 280 4.27 -8.01 -16.89
C ALA A 280 5.11 -6.94 -16.17
N ALA A 281 6.23 -7.32 -15.55
CA ALA A 281 7.14 -6.40 -14.88
C ALA A 281 7.81 -5.44 -15.88
N SER A 282 8.21 -5.93 -17.06
CA SER A 282 8.79 -5.08 -18.11
C SER A 282 7.78 -4.04 -18.61
N SER A 283 6.56 -4.48 -18.91
CA SER A 283 5.48 -3.59 -19.37
C SER A 283 5.13 -2.51 -18.35
N VAL A 284 5.00 -2.87 -17.06
CA VAL A 284 4.71 -1.89 -16.00
C VAL A 284 5.88 -0.91 -15.80
N ASN A 285 7.13 -1.37 -15.90
CA ASN A 285 8.29 -0.47 -15.80
C ASN A 285 8.34 0.53 -16.97
N GLU A 286 8.02 0.11 -18.20
CA GLU A 286 7.88 1.02 -19.35
C GLU A 286 6.76 2.05 -19.14
N GLU A 287 5.61 1.62 -18.63
CA GLU A 287 4.49 2.52 -18.30
C GLU A 287 4.88 3.54 -17.22
N ILE A 288 5.60 3.12 -16.17
CA ILE A 288 6.10 4.01 -15.11
C ILE A 288 7.05 5.06 -15.69
N LEU A 289 7.99 4.66 -16.54
CA LEU A 289 8.95 5.58 -17.16
C LEU A 289 8.23 6.62 -18.03
N ALA A 290 7.32 6.17 -18.90
CA ALA A 290 6.53 7.05 -19.75
C ALA A 290 5.65 8.00 -18.93
N GLN A 291 5.08 7.52 -17.82
CA GLN A 291 4.26 8.33 -16.94
C GLN A 291 5.08 9.36 -16.13
N GLN A 292 6.28 8.98 -15.67
CA GLN A 292 7.21 9.87 -14.99
C GLN A 292 7.66 11.01 -15.91
N GLU A 293 7.92 10.73 -17.19
CA GLU A 293 8.23 11.77 -18.18
C GLU A 293 7.09 12.77 -18.34
N LYS A 294 5.83 12.31 -18.40
CA LYS A 294 4.65 13.18 -18.45
C LYS A 294 4.51 14.04 -17.20
N VAL A 295 4.69 13.46 -16.00
CA VAL A 295 4.66 14.21 -14.73
C VAL A 295 5.74 15.30 -14.71
N ASN A 296 6.95 14.97 -15.17
CA ASN A 296 8.06 15.92 -15.23
C ASN A 296 7.80 17.05 -16.23
N ALA A 297 7.27 16.73 -17.42
CA ALA A 297 6.89 17.71 -18.42
C ALA A 297 5.80 18.65 -17.90
N GLN A 298 4.75 18.11 -17.29
CA GLN A 298 3.66 18.88 -16.70
C GLN A 298 4.15 19.77 -15.54
N SER A 299 5.06 19.27 -14.71
CA SER A 299 5.67 20.04 -13.62
C SER A 299 6.48 21.23 -14.14
N SER A 300 7.19 21.04 -15.27
CA SER A 300 7.90 22.13 -15.97
C SER A 300 6.92 23.18 -16.52
N GLU A 301 5.82 22.74 -17.12
CA GLU A 301 4.77 23.65 -17.64
C GLU A 301 4.12 24.46 -16.51
N VAL A 302 3.75 23.82 -15.39
CA VAL A 302 3.23 24.50 -14.19
C VAL A 302 4.22 25.55 -13.69
N SER A 303 5.52 25.25 -13.69
CA SER A 303 6.57 26.18 -13.28
C SER A 303 6.67 27.40 -14.21
N GLN A 304 6.55 27.19 -15.53
CA GLN A 304 6.55 28.28 -16.51
C GLN A 304 5.31 29.17 -16.36
N ILE A 305 4.12 28.58 -16.29
CA ILE A 305 2.86 29.31 -16.11
C ILE A 305 2.87 30.08 -14.77
N GLN A 306 3.39 29.48 -13.70
CA GLN A 306 3.53 30.15 -12.40
C GLN A 306 4.41 31.39 -12.52
N LYS A 307 5.54 31.29 -13.22
CA LYS A 307 6.43 32.43 -13.45
C LYS A 307 5.74 33.52 -14.25
N GLU A 308 5.02 33.17 -15.32
CA GLU A 308 4.25 34.14 -16.12
C GLU A 308 3.13 34.81 -15.32
N TYR A 309 2.47 34.06 -14.43
CA TYR A 309 1.47 34.56 -13.50
C TYR A 309 2.09 35.57 -12.52
N ASP A 310 3.20 35.21 -11.88
CA ASP A 310 3.89 36.09 -10.92
C ASP A 310 4.39 37.38 -11.59
N GLU A 311 4.91 37.29 -12.82
CA GLU A 311 5.30 38.45 -13.63
C GLU A 311 4.10 39.33 -13.99
N ALA A 312 2.97 38.74 -14.40
CA ALA A 312 1.75 39.47 -14.73
C ALA A 312 1.16 40.19 -13.51
N VAL A 313 1.17 39.55 -12.34
CA VAL A 313 0.74 40.14 -11.06
C VAL A 313 1.67 41.30 -10.68
N ALA A 314 2.98 41.12 -10.75
CA ALA A 314 3.95 42.17 -10.46
C ALA A 314 3.81 43.38 -11.41
N GLU A 315 3.59 43.14 -12.69
CA GLU A 315 3.34 44.18 -13.69
C GLU A 315 2.04 44.97 -13.38
N ALA A 316 0.96 44.27 -13.06
CA ALA A 316 -0.31 44.87 -12.70
C ALA A 316 -0.20 45.70 -11.41
N GLU A 317 0.51 45.21 -10.39
CA GLU A 317 0.79 45.97 -9.17
C GLU A 317 1.63 47.22 -9.43
N ALA A 318 2.67 47.14 -10.26
CA ALA A 318 3.50 48.27 -10.62
C ALA A 318 2.69 49.35 -11.35
N LYS A 319 1.84 48.96 -12.31
CA LYS A 319 0.91 49.86 -13.01
C LYS A 319 -0.08 50.50 -12.04
N ARG A 320 -0.63 49.74 -11.10
CA ARG A 320 -1.53 50.26 -10.06
C ARG A 320 -0.84 51.30 -9.17
N LYS A 321 0.38 51.01 -8.70
CA LYS A 321 1.20 51.95 -7.89
C LYS A 321 1.51 53.23 -8.69
N ALA A 322 1.90 53.11 -9.95
CA ALA A 322 2.16 54.25 -10.83
C ALA A 322 0.91 55.11 -11.06
N ALA A 323 -0.25 54.49 -11.27
CA ALA A 323 -1.53 55.19 -11.41
C ALA A 323 -1.91 55.96 -10.13
N GLN A 324 -1.73 55.33 -8.95
CA GLN A 324 -1.94 55.99 -7.65
C GLN A 324 -1.00 57.17 -7.43
N GLU A 325 0.27 57.05 -7.82
CA GLU A 325 1.23 58.15 -7.71
C GLU A 325 0.91 59.30 -8.68
N ALA A 326 0.52 58.98 -9.91
CA ALA A 326 0.06 59.96 -10.89
C ALA A 326 -1.19 60.71 -10.40
N GLU A 327 -2.16 59.99 -9.82
CA GLU A 327 -3.35 60.60 -9.22
C GLU A 327 -2.98 61.52 -8.04
N ARG A 328 -2.05 61.08 -7.18
CA ARG A 328 -1.54 61.90 -6.06
C ARG A 328 -0.90 63.19 -6.57
N LYS A 329 -0.04 63.10 -7.59
CA LYS A 329 0.62 64.26 -8.23
C LYS A 329 -0.42 65.19 -8.88
N ALA A 330 -1.45 64.65 -9.53
CA ALA A 330 -2.53 65.44 -10.11
C ALA A 330 -3.33 66.21 -9.04
N ARG A 331 -3.71 65.55 -7.94
CA ARG A 331 -4.39 66.19 -6.80
C ARG A 331 -3.52 67.26 -6.12
N GLU A 332 -2.21 67.04 -6.03
CA GLU A 332 -1.27 68.02 -5.49
C GLU A 332 -1.15 69.25 -6.40
N ALA A 333 -1.04 69.04 -7.72
CA ALA A 333 -1.02 70.13 -8.70
C ALA A 333 -2.32 70.95 -8.68
N GLU A 334 -3.47 70.29 -8.56
CA GLU A 334 -4.79 70.94 -8.43
C GLU A 334 -4.87 71.80 -7.16
N ARG A 335 -4.40 71.27 -6.01
CA ARG A 335 -4.31 72.05 -4.75
C ARG A 335 -3.41 73.27 -4.90
N GLN A 336 -2.25 73.12 -5.54
CA GLN A 336 -1.34 74.25 -5.77
C GLN A 336 -1.97 75.30 -6.71
N ALA A 337 -2.67 74.87 -7.76
CA ALA A 337 -3.40 75.77 -8.65
C ALA A 337 -4.52 76.53 -7.91
N ALA A 338 -5.31 75.83 -7.08
CA ALA A 338 -6.33 76.43 -6.23
C ALA A 338 -5.73 77.46 -5.25
N GLN A 339 -4.60 77.15 -4.63
CA GLN A 339 -3.91 78.07 -3.71
C GLN A 339 -3.37 79.32 -4.43
N ARG A 340 -2.81 79.17 -5.64
CA ARG A 340 -2.38 80.31 -6.48
C ARG A 340 -3.56 81.21 -6.86
N ASN A 341 -4.69 80.62 -7.25
CA ASN A 341 -5.91 81.36 -7.56
C ASN A 341 -6.46 82.12 -6.35
N ALA A 342 -6.51 81.47 -5.17
CA ALA A 342 -6.92 82.11 -3.92
C ALA A 342 -5.98 83.28 -3.53
N THR A 343 -4.67 83.10 -3.71
CA THR A 343 -3.67 84.15 -3.43
C THR A 343 -3.82 85.33 -4.39
N GLN A 344 -4.10 85.10 -5.68
CA GLN A 344 -4.39 86.17 -6.63
C GLN A 344 -5.68 86.93 -6.28
N GLN A 345 -6.74 86.23 -5.89
CA GLN A 345 -7.98 86.86 -5.42
C GLN A 345 -7.74 87.71 -4.17
N GLN A 346 -6.95 87.22 -3.21
CA GLN A 346 -6.56 87.97 -2.04
C GLN A 346 -5.76 89.24 -2.40
N LYS A 347 -4.79 89.15 -3.34
CA LYS A 347 -4.06 90.34 -3.82
C LYS A 347 -4.98 91.38 -4.46
N LYS A 348 -5.89 90.97 -5.34
CA LYS A 348 -6.88 91.88 -5.96
C LYS A 348 -7.80 92.52 -4.91
N SER A 349 -8.21 91.76 -3.89
CA SER A 349 -9.01 92.30 -2.78
C SER A 349 -8.22 93.28 -1.90
N ALA A 350 -6.93 93.03 -1.68
CA ALA A 350 -6.03 93.89 -0.90
C ALA A 350 -5.71 95.20 -1.64
N GLU A 351 -5.57 95.18 -2.97
CA GLU A 351 -5.43 96.39 -3.80
C GLU A 351 -6.70 97.26 -3.75
N LYS A 352 -7.88 96.64 -3.80
CA LYS A 352 -9.17 97.33 -3.66
C LYS A 352 -9.37 97.91 -2.25
N ALA A 353 -8.89 97.22 -1.22
CA ALA A 353 -8.89 97.74 0.15
C ALA A 353 -7.90 98.91 0.32
N ARG A 354 -6.73 98.87 -0.34
CA ARG A 354 -5.74 99.97 -0.35
C ARG A 354 -6.25 101.23 -1.05
N SER A 355 -6.96 101.11 -2.18
CA SER A 355 -7.56 102.28 -2.84
C SER A 355 -8.72 102.88 -2.03
N SER A 356 -9.46 102.04 -1.29
CA SER A 356 -10.49 102.48 -0.33
C SER A 356 -9.89 103.19 0.88
N ALA A 357 -8.76 102.70 1.40
CA ALA A 357 -8.03 103.32 2.51
C ALA A 357 -7.38 104.67 2.13
N ASN A 358 -6.86 104.82 0.90
CA ASN A 358 -6.36 106.10 0.41
C ASN A 358 -7.47 107.15 0.21
N SER A 359 -8.71 106.71 -0.01
CA SER A 359 -9.87 107.61 -0.12
C SER A 359 -10.42 108.03 1.26
N ALA A 360 -10.15 107.22 2.31
CA ALA A 360 -10.54 107.51 3.69
C ALA A 360 -9.50 108.36 4.47
N ASN A 361 -8.30 108.57 3.91
CA ASN A 361 -7.21 109.30 4.58
C ASN A 361 -7.15 110.80 4.24
N LYS A 362 -8.25 111.38 3.70
CA LYS A 362 -8.36 112.81 3.34
C LYS A 362 -9.43 113.57 4.15
N SER A 363 -9.98 112.95 5.17
CA SER A 363 -11.01 113.53 6.02
C SER A 363 -10.97 112.90 7.42
N TYR A 364 -9.92 113.18 8.20
CA TYR A 364 -9.96 113.09 9.67
C TYR A 364 -8.75 113.82 10.32
N GLU A 365 -8.41 115.01 9.82
CA GLU A 365 -7.71 116.02 10.62
C GLU A 365 -8.77 116.99 11.18
N ALA A 366 -8.67 117.32 12.47
CA ALA A 366 -9.58 118.16 13.28
C ALA A 366 -10.76 117.47 14.01
N ALA A 367 -10.44 116.61 14.98
CA ALA A 367 -11.16 116.55 16.26
C ALA A 367 -10.21 116.01 17.35
N GLU A 368 -9.52 116.94 18.00
CA GLU A 368 -8.51 116.69 19.02
C GLU A 368 -9.12 116.36 20.41
N LYS A 369 -8.44 115.44 21.11
CA LYS A 369 -8.15 115.44 22.55
C LYS A 369 -9.31 115.49 23.56
N LYS A 370 -9.59 114.31 24.14
CA LYS A 370 -9.51 114.03 25.59
C LYS A 370 -9.59 112.52 25.82
N VAL A 371 -8.48 111.87 26.14
CA VAL A 371 -8.27 110.99 27.31
C VAL A 371 -6.78 110.63 27.31
N THR A 372 -6.08 111.16 28.29
CA THR A 372 -4.70 110.83 28.65
C THR A 372 -4.75 109.75 29.75
N GLN A 373 -3.80 108.81 29.69
CA GLN A 373 -3.39 107.89 30.77
C GLN A 373 -4.40 106.86 31.29
N GLN A 374 -4.15 105.58 30.97
CA GLN A 374 -4.18 104.54 32.00
C GLN A 374 -3.31 103.34 31.62
N ALA A 375 -2.02 103.41 31.98
CA ALA A 375 -1.27 102.21 32.34
C ALA A 375 -1.90 101.61 33.62
N ASN A 376 -1.84 100.29 33.76
CA ASN A 376 -2.12 99.58 35.02
C ASN A 376 -3.47 99.92 35.70
N ARG A 377 -4.56 99.37 35.16
CA ARG A 377 -5.51 98.69 36.05
C ARG A 377 -5.17 97.21 35.96
N GLY A 378 -4.25 96.77 36.81
CA GLY A 378 -4.17 95.35 37.09
C GLY A 378 -5.55 94.90 37.53
N SER A 379 -6.02 93.77 37.03
CA SER A 379 -7.17 93.13 37.62
C SER A 379 -6.95 93.00 39.13
N ALA A 380 -8.00 92.87 39.94
CA ALA A 380 -7.83 92.56 41.38
C ALA A 380 -6.91 91.34 41.59
N TRP A 381 -6.77 90.49 40.56
CA TRP A 381 -5.97 89.28 40.48
C TRP A 381 -4.60 89.47 39.83
N GLY A 382 -4.23 90.69 39.45
CA GLY A 382 -2.93 91.05 38.88
C GLY A 382 -2.59 90.29 37.60
N LEU A 383 -3.57 89.89 36.80
CA LEU A 383 -3.38 89.25 35.49
C LEU A 383 -3.40 90.31 34.38
N ILE A 384 -2.67 90.05 33.30
CA ILE A 384 -2.76 90.79 32.03
C ILE A 384 -3.24 89.86 30.92
N ALA A 385 -3.83 90.42 29.86
CA ALA A 385 -4.17 89.66 28.67
C ALA A 385 -2.92 88.98 28.09
N PRO A 386 -2.95 87.66 27.84
CA PRO A 386 -1.77 86.90 27.39
C PRO A 386 -1.40 87.18 25.93
N ILE A 387 -2.30 87.80 25.17
CA ILE A 387 -2.14 88.18 23.77
C ILE A 387 -3.01 89.43 23.50
N ASN A 388 -2.53 90.33 22.64
CA ASN A 388 -3.25 91.57 22.30
C ASN A 388 -4.02 91.38 20.97
N THR A 389 -5.07 90.55 21.02
CA THR A 389 -5.94 90.21 19.88
C THR A 389 -7.41 90.20 20.33
N TYR A 390 -8.34 89.89 19.41
CA TYR A 390 -9.76 89.80 19.71
C TYR A 390 -10.17 88.42 20.22
N VAL A 391 -11.14 88.39 21.13
CA VAL A 391 -11.74 87.15 21.63
C VAL A 391 -12.68 86.58 20.56
N THR A 392 -12.49 85.32 20.19
CA THR A 392 -13.33 84.59 19.23
C THR A 392 -14.40 83.75 19.91
N SER A 393 -14.16 83.31 21.15
CA SER A 393 -15.16 82.57 21.94
C SER A 393 -15.00 82.86 23.44
N GLY A 394 -16.12 83.11 24.12
CA GLY A 394 -16.18 83.33 25.56
C GLY A 394 -16.27 82.04 26.39
N PHE A 395 -16.12 82.16 27.71
CA PHE A 395 -16.31 81.09 28.70
C PHE A 395 -17.79 80.74 28.85
N GLY A 396 -18.11 79.45 29.02
CA GLY A 396 -19.47 78.98 29.29
C GLY A 396 -19.93 77.86 28.37
N TRP A 397 -21.18 77.43 28.53
CA TRP A 397 -21.74 76.33 27.73
C TRP A 397 -21.82 76.71 26.24
N ARG A 398 -21.30 75.82 25.37
CA ARG A 398 -21.41 75.96 23.91
C ARG A 398 -21.64 74.60 23.22
N PRO A 399 -22.29 74.57 22.04
CA PRO A 399 -22.30 73.40 21.18
C PRO A 399 -20.89 72.98 20.78
N THR A 400 -20.67 71.67 20.55
CA THR A 400 -19.36 71.18 20.11
C THR A 400 -19.03 71.74 18.72
N PRO A 401 -17.89 72.44 18.53
CA PRO A 401 -17.51 72.96 17.22
C PRO A 401 -17.36 71.85 16.18
N ALA A 402 -17.88 72.08 14.97
CA ALA A 402 -17.71 71.14 13.86
C ALA A 402 -16.21 70.90 13.59
N GLY A 403 -15.80 69.64 13.48
CA GLY A 403 -14.39 69.25 13.31
C GLY A 403 -13.59 69.08 14.60
N THR A 404 -14.23 69.17 15.77
CA THR A 404 -13.64 68.80 17.08
C THR A 404 -14.29 67.56 17.67
N TYR A 405 -13.56 66.86 18.52
CA TYR A 405 -14.07 65.70 19.26
C TYR A 405 -15.01 66.13 20.38
N ASP A 406 -16.19 65.52 20.42
CA ASP A 406 -17.13 65.60 21.53
C ASP A 406 -16.76 64.52 22.57
N TYR A 407 -15.94 64.87 23.56
CA TYR A 407 -15.51 63.90 24.59
C TYR A 407 -16.64 63.34 25.44
N GLY A 408 -17.84 63.95 25.43
CA GLY A 408 -18.98 63.54 26.25
C GLY A 408 -20.16 62.96 25.46
N GLY A 409 -20.16 63.08 24.13
CA GLY A 409 -21.27 62.66 23.25
C GLY A 409 -22.59 63.40 23.50
N ARG A 410 -22.55 64.58 24.13
CA ARG A 410 -23.73 65.36 24.55
C ARG A 410 -24.07 66.51 23.61
N GLY A 411 -23.35 66.65 22.49
CA GLY A 411 -23.56 67.72 21.51
C GLY A 411 -23.06 69.10 21.95
N GLY A 412 -22.46 69.21 23.14
CA GLY A 412 -21.93 70.46 23.68
C GLY A 412 -21.17 70.27 24.99
N TYR A 413 -20.38 71.27 25.35
CA TYR A 413 -19.56 71.27 26.57
C TYR A 413 -19.41 72.68 27.14
N VAL A 414 -19.02 72.77 28.41
CA VAL A 414 -18.65 74.06 29.02
C VAL A 414 -17.25 74.41 28.57
N HIS A 415 -17.12 75.50 27.81
CA HIS A 415 -15.85 76.10 27.45
C HIS A 415 -15.21 76.71 28.69
N THR A 416 -14.15 76.07 29.19
CA THR A 416 -13.47 76.37 30.46
C THR A 416 -12.52 77.55 30.43
N GLY A 417 -12.49 78.28 29.31
CA GLY A 417 -11.61 79.42 29.09
C GLY A 417 -12.18 80.41 28.08
N ILE A 418 -11.31 81.27 27.56
CA ILE A 418 -11.61 82.16 26.42
C ILE A 418 -10.65 81.86 25.27
N ASP A 419 -11.17 81.94 24.05
CA ASP A 419 -10.38 81.74 22.83
C ASP A 419 -10.00 83.09 22.24
N TYR A 420 -8.71 83.31 22.02
CA TYR A 420 -8.18 84.47 21.32
C TYR A 420 -7.81 84.11 19.88
N GLY A 421 -8.43 84.79 18.92
CA GLY A 421 -8.11 84.65 17.50
C GLY A 421 -6.87 85.44 17.09
N GLY A 422 -6.59 85.43 15.78
CA GLY A 422 -5.54 86.26 15.17
C GLY A 422 -4.53 85.49 14.29
N GLY A 423 -4.56 84.16 14.30
CA GLY A 423 -3.68 83.32 13.48
C GLY A 423 -2.61 82.56 14.27
N CYS A 424 -1.86 81.69 13.59
CA CYS A 424 -0.80 80.88 14.18
C CYS A 424 0.48 81.71 14.37
N GLY A 425 1.29 81.35 15.38
CA GLY A 425 2.61 81.95 15.57
C GLY A 425 2.62 83.29 16.31
N ILE A 426 1.50 83.75 16.87
CA ILE A 426 1.49 84.99 17.69
C ILE A 426 2.14 84.70 19.04
N PRO A 427 3.08 85.54 19.53
CA PRO A 427 3.69 85.36 20.85
C PRO A 427 2.64 85.38 21.97
N ILE A 428 2.63 84.33 22.78
CA ILE A 428 1.80 84.19 23.98
C ILE A 428 2.65 84.63 25.18
N LYS A 429 2.12 85.54 25.99
CA LYS A 429 2.76 86.08 27.18
C LYS A 429 2.17 85.46 28.45
N ALA A 430 3.01 85.26 29.47
CA ALA A 430 2.56 84.89 30.80
C ALA A 430 1.67 86.00 31.38
N ALA A 431 0.42 85.66 31.71
CA ALA A 431 -0.57 86.60 32.22
C ALA A 431 -0.18 87.17 33.60
N ARG A 432 0.63 86.46 34.40
CA ARG A 432 1.20 86.93 35.66
C ARG A 432 2.53 86.21 35.92
N SER A 433 3.40 86.80 36.74
CA SER A 433 4.63 86.12 37.18
C SER A 433 4.29 84.85 37.96
N GLY A 434 5.08 83.80 37.81
CA GLY A 434 4.82 82.52 38.45
C GLY A 434 5.85 81.45 38.10
N THR A 435 5.55 80.21 38.47
CA THR A 435 6.36 79.04 38.16
C THR A 435 5.62 78.16 37.17
N VAL A 436 6.27 77.79 36.07
CA VAL A 436 5.72 76.83 35.11
C VAL A 436 5.63 75.46 35.79
N ILE A 437 4.41 74.93 35.96
CA ILE A 437 4.19 73.61 36.55
C ILE A 437 4.03 72.52 35.50
N ASN A 438 3.55 72.88 34.30
CA ASN A 438 3.49 71.99 33.14
C ASN A 438 3.90 72.74 31.88
N ALA A 439 4.69 72.07 31.04
CA ALA A 439 4.94 72.43 29.65
C ALA A 439 4.99 71.10 28.87
N ASP A 440 3.81 70.62 28.48
CA ASP A 440 3.59 69.25 28.05
C ASP A 440 2.71 69.14 26.79
N TRP A 441 2.53 67.91 26.32
CA TRP A 441 1.60 67.55 25.27
C TRP A 441 0.44 66.74 25.86
N ALA A 442 -0.76 67.34 25.88
CA ALA A 442 -1.96 66.63 26.26
C ALA A 442 -2.59 65.96 25.02
N VAL A 443 -2.32 64.67 24.87
CA VAL A 443 -2.81 63.85 23.75
C VAL A 443 -4.33 63.99 23.65
N SER A 444 -4.80 64.28 22.43
CA SER A 444 -6.22 64.31 22.10
C SER A 444 -7.08 65.24 22.97
N THR A 445 -6.57 66.34 23.55
CA THR A 445 -7.40 67.40 24.17
C THR A 445 -6.78 68.78 23.96
N SER A 446 -5.83 69.18 24.80
CA SER A 446 -5.27 70.55 24.84
C SER A 446 -4.11 70.79 23.86
N GLY A 447 -3.55 69.75 23.26
CA GLY A 447 -2.35 69.86 22.43
C GLY A 447 -1.12 70.26 23.25
N ARG A 448 -0.23 71.08 22.67
CA ARG A 448 0.89 71.67 23.43
C ARG A 448 0.32 72.70 24.40
N ARG A 449 0.66 72.51 25.67
CA ARG A 449 0.10 73.29 26.77
C ARG A 449 1.19 73.77 27.71
N VAL A 450 1.02 74.99 28.21
CA VAL A 450 1.76 75.52 29.37
C VAL A 450 0.78 75.80 30.50
N VAL A 451 1.15 75.47 31.74
CA VAL A 451 0.43 75.84 32.95
C VAL A 451 1.38 76.55 33.90
N ILE A 452 0.96 77.72 34.39
CA ILE A 452 1.75 78.54 35.32
C ILE A 452 0.99 78.67 36.63
N ASP A 453 1.64 78.29 37.72
CA ASP A 453 1.19 78.56 39.09
C ASP A 453 1.64 79.95 39.53
N HIS A 454 0.69 80.77 39.99
CA HIS A 454 0.93 82.12 40.49
C HIS A 454 0.89 82.20 42.02
N GLY A 455 0.72 81.08 42.72
CA GLY A 455 0.63 81.00 44.17
C GLY A 455 -0.69 81.56 44.71
N ARG A 456 -0.67 82.03 45.97
CA ARG A 456 -1.84 82.64 46.61
C ARG A 456 -2.01 84.09 46.19
N VAL A 457 -3.18 84.40 45.66
CA VAL A 457 -3.63 85.74 45.26
C VAL A 457 -4.97 86.00 45.92
N ASN A 458 -5.09 87.07 46.70
CA ASN A 458 -6.33 87.41 47.43
C ASN A 458 -6.92 86.23 48.24
N GLY A 459 -6.06 85.41 48.84
CA GLY A 459 -6.44 84.24 49.66
C GLY A 459 -6.51 82.91 48.89
N ASP A 460 -6.68 82.93 47.57
CA ASP A 460 -6.91 81.74 46.75
C ASP A 460 -5.70 81.34 45.92
N LEU A 461 -5.57 80.05 45.63
CA LEU A 461 -4.56 79.54 44.69
C LEU A 461 -4.98 79.89 43.26
N LEU A 462 -4.09 80.56 42.53
CA LEU A 462 -4.33 81.00 41.17
C LEU A 462 -3.34 80.34 40.20
N ALA A 463 -3.86 79.74 39.13
CA ALA A 463 -3.04 79.25 38.02
C ALA A 463 -3.65 79.65 36.67
N THR A 464 -2.82 79.70 35.63
CA THR A 464 -3.27 79.95 34.24
C THR A 464 -2.83 78.83 33.31
N LYS A 465 -3.68 78.48 32.34
CA LYS A 465 -3.35 77.52 31.28
C LYS A 465 -3.41 78.15 29.89
N TYR A 466 -2.49 77.71 29.04
CA TYR A 466 -2.32 78.18 27.66
C TYR A 466 -2.28 76.95 26.76
N HIS A 467 -3.26 76.82 25.86
CA HIS A 467 -3.50 75.60 25.09
C HIS A 467 -3.28 75.80 23.59
N HIS A 468 -3.37 74.71 22.83
CA HIS A 468 -3.32 74.65 21.37
C HIS A 468 -2.05 75.23 20.74
N MET A 469 -0.97 75.38 21.50
CA MET A 469 0.23 76.09 21.06
C MET A 469 0.90 75.39 19.88
N THR A 470 1.54 76.14 18.98
CA THR A 470 2.46 75.54 17.99
C THR A 470 3.75 75.09 18.66
N ARG A 471 4.25 75.86 19.64
CA ARG A 471 5.38 75.50 20.50
C ARG A 471 5.35 76.33 21.77
N TYR A 472 5.86 75.76 22.86
CA TYR A 472 6.25 76.49 24.07
C TYR A 472 7.77 76.63 24.10
N ILE A 473 8.27 77.67 24.77
CA ILE A 473 9.70 77.99 24.90
C ILE A 473 10.15 78.06 26.36
N VAL A 474 9.37 77.41 27.24
CA VAL A 474 9.61 77.32 28.68
C VAL A 474 9.50 75.87 29.14
N SER A 475 10.09 75.56 30.30
CA SER A 475 10.14 74.20 30.86
C SER A 475 9.51 74.14 32.26
N PRO A 476 9.02 72.97 32.73
CA PRO A 476 8.53 72.81 34.10
C PRO A 476 9.61 73.20 35.13
N GLY A 477 9.19 73.87 36.20
CA GLY A 477 10.06 74.44 37.23
C GLY A 477 10.61 75.84 36.91
N GLN A 478 10.50 76.32 35.67
CA GLN A 478 11.00 77.64 35.28
C GLN A 478 10.14 78.76 35.89
N LYS A 479 10.79 79.72 36.55
CA LYS A 479 10.14 80.99 36.92
C LYS A 479 10.00 81.89 35.71
N VAL A 480 8.82 82.45 35.50
CA VAL A 480 8.52 83.39 34.42
C VAL A 480 7.96 84.69 34.98
N SER A 481 8.29 85.80 34.34
CA SER A 481 7.77 87.12 34.69
C SER A 481 6.48 87.43 33.93
N GLN A 482 5.57 88.20 34.52
CA GLN A 482 4.41 88.74 33.83
C GLN A 482 4.82 89.42 32.52
N GLY A 483 4.14 89.10 31.42
CA GLY A 483 4.47 89.63 30.09
C GLY A 483 5.58 88.89 29.33
N GLN A 484 6.30 87.96 29.98
CA GLN A 484 7.32 87.15 29.32
C GLN A 484 6.68 86.22 28.28
N VAL A 485 7.29 86.12 27.09
CA VAL A 485 6.83 85.19 26.05
C VAL A 485 7.12 83.75 26.49
N ILE A 486 6.08 82.92 26.50
CA ILE A 486 6.13 81.52 26.92
C ILE A 486 5.91 80.54 25.76
N GLY A 487 5.46 81.03 24.60
CA GLY A 487 5.33 80.25 23.37
C GLY A 487 4.50 80.97 22.32
N TYR A 488 3.90 80.21 21.41
CA TYR A 488 3.23 80.77 20.23
C TYR A 488 1.90 80.07 19.93
N THR A 489 0.89 80.84 19.50
CA THR A 489 -0.44 80.34 19.14
C THR A 489 -0.39 79.26 18.08
N GLY A 490 -1.38 78.36 18.07
CA GLY A 490 -1.41 77.23 17.16
C GLY A 490 -2.78 76.56 17.04
N THR A 491 -2.76 75.35 16.50
CA THR A 491 -3.96 74.52 16.31
C THR A 491 -3.71 73.06 16.73
N THR A 492 -2.95 72.86 17.80
CA THR A 492 -2.65 71.51 18.29
C THR A 492 -3.73 70.98 19.23
N GLY A 493 -3.95 69.67 19.26
CA GLY A 493 -5.04 69.07 20.04
C GLY A 493 -6.41 69.33 19.40
N ASN A 494 -7.44 69.48 20.24
CA ASN A 494 -8.82 69.63 19.81
C ASN A 494 -9.16 71.08 19.44
N SER A 495 -8.66 71.51 18.28
CA SER A 495 -8.84 72.87 17.79
C SER A 495 -9.31 72.87 16.34
N THR A 496 -10.24 73.77 15.98
CA THR A 496 -10.73 73.97 14.61
C THR A 496 -9.90 74.97 13.80
N GLY A 497 -8.92 75.64 14.42
CA GLY A 497 -8.11 76.64 13.75
C GLY A 497 -7.12 77.35 14.69
N CYS A 498 -6.23 78.17 14.14
CA CYS A 498 -5.18 78.82 14.91
C CYS A 498 -5.74 79.83 15.93
N HIS A 499 -5.64 79.51 17.23
CA HIS A 499 -6.05 80.38 18.32
C HIS A 499 -5.25 80.08 19.60
N LEU A 500 -5.43 80.91 20.63
CA LEU A 500 -5.03 80.60 22.01
C LEU A 500 -6.28 80.32 22.82
N HIS A 501 -6.41 79.13 23.38
CA HIS A 501 -7.37 78.87 24.45
C HIS A 501 -6.69 79.15 25.80
N PHE A 502 -7.24 80.12 26.54
CA PHE A 502 -6.71 80.62 27.80
C PHE A 502 -7.68 80.33 28.95
N GLU A 503 -7.20 79.60 29.96
CA GLU A 503 -7.97 79.30 31.18
C GLU A 503 -7.37 79.97 32.41
N THR A 504 -8.23 80.36 33.35
CA THR A 504 -7.84 80.74 34.71
C THR A 504 -8.42 79.72 35.70
N LEU A 505 -7.59 79.25 36.62
CA LEU A 505 -7.97 78.32 37.68
C LEU A 505 -7.90 79.03 39.04
N ARG A 506 -8.99 78.97 39.80
CA ARG A 506 -9.05 79.44 41.20
C ARG A 506 -9.34 78.25 42.10
N ASN A 507 -8.44 77.97 43.06
CA ASN A 507 -8.49 76.77 43.92
C ASN A 507 -8.72 75.47 43.14
N GLY A 508 -8.07 75.34 41.97
CA GLY A 508 -8.17 74.16 41.10
C GLY A 508 -9.39 74.12 40.17
N THR A 509 -10.35 75.05 40.28
CA THR A 509 -11.55 75.09 39.43
C THR A 509 -11.45 76.16 38.35
N ALA A 510 -11.86 75.85 37.12
CA ALA A 510 -11.91 76.82 36.03
C ALA A 510 -12.95 77.91 36.30
N VAL A 511 -12.52 79.16 36.18
CA VAL A 511 -13.38 80.35 36.33
C VAL A 511 -13.28 81.21 35.08
N ASN A 512 -14.30 82.03 34.82
CA ASN A 512 -14.30 82.88 33.62
C ASN A 512 -13.10 83.85 33.63
N PRO A 513 -12.15 83.75 32.68
CA PRO A 513 -10.99 84.64 32.62
C PRO A 513 -11.35 86.12 32.48
N ALA A 514 -12.49 86.46 31.86
CA ALA A 514 -12.90 87.85 31.69
C ALA A 514 -13.15 88.58 33.02
N GLY A 515 -13.47 87.86 34.10
CA GLY A 515 -13.62 88.45 35.45
C GLY A 515 -12.30 88.59 36.22
N LEU A 516 -11.21 88.03 35.69
CA LEU A 516 -9.89 87.98 36.32
C LEU A 516 -8.82 88.76 35.55
N LEU A 517 -9.10 89.19 34.32
CA LEU A 517 -8.20 89.95 33.44
C LEU A 517 -8.33 91.47 33.60
#